data_AF-A0A848Q5W6-F1
#
_entry.id   AF-A0A848Q5W6-F1
#
_cell.length_a   1.000
_cell.length_b   1.000
_cell.length_c   1.000
_cell.angle_alpha   90.00
_cell.angle_beta   90.00
_cell.angle_gamma   90.00
#
_symmetry.space_group_name_H-M   'P 1'
#
loop_
_entity.id
_entity.type
_entity.pdbx_description
1 polymer ?
#
loop_
_entity_poly.entity_id
_entity_poly.type
_entity_poly.pdbx_seq_one_letter_code
_entity_poly.pdbx_strand_id
1 'polypeptide(L)'
;TPTGLNALDSQTAYNGSYPRGYTTYGVRLYHVDARIGKFTYSYPVGWYFNGYFEPTSLDLSGNNYYGIAHSNTPSYSADEEYRLIHMIQAGGTNTFDTGSNGSNADLFTTGQTFSMSTYGSQFFKNNTLLNNGNPLGYTIQFVNVSATSATIRILVA
;
A
#
# COMPACT_ATOMS: atom_id res chain seq x y z
N THR A 1 -11.70 -19.28 -5.16
CA THR A 1 -13.03 -18.70 -4.91
C THR A 1 -13.10 -18.37 -3.44
N PRO A 2 -13.48 -17.15 -3.03
CA PRO A 2 -13.68 -16.83 -1.63
C PRO A 2 -14.72 -17.75 -0.99
N THR A 3 -14.45 -18.19 0.22
CA THR A 3 -15.39 -18.92 1.08
C THR A 3 -15.73 -18.05 2.30
N GLY A 4 -16.84 -18.35 2.98
CA GLY A 4 -17.24 -17.61 4.18
C GLY A 4 -17.75 -16.20 3.87
N LEU A 5 -17.21 -15.19 4.58
CA LEU A 5 -17.77 -13.83 4.63
C LEU A 5 -17.95 -13.18 3.24
N ASN A 6 -16.97 -13.38 2.34
CA ASN A 6 -16.99 -12.76 1.02
C ASN A 6 -17.59 -13.67 -0.09
N ALA A 7 -18.20 -14.81 0.27
CA ALA A 7 -18.72 -15.75 -0.71
C ALA A 7 -19.91 -15.17 -1.50
N LEU A 8 -20.80 -14.44 -0.82
CA LEU A 8 -21.97 -13.80 -1.45
C LEU A 8 -21.52 -12.68 -2.39
N ASP A 9 -20.58 -11.83 -1.97
CA ASP A 9 -20.05 -10.73 -2.79
C ASP A 9 -19.30 -11.25 -4.02
N SER A 10 -18.67 -12.41 -3.89
CA SER A 10 -18.06 -13.13 -5.02
C SER A 10 -19.10 -13.66 -6.01
N GLN A 11 -20.34 -13.94 -5.60
CA GLN A 11 -21.34 -14.66 -6.42
C GLN A 11 -22.47 -13.77 -6.94
N THR A 12 -22.80 -12.70 -6.21
CA THR A 12 -23.97 -11.87 -6.45
C THR A 12 -23.54 -10.50 -6.96
N ALA A 13 -24.02 -10.14 -8.15
CA ALA A 13 -24.04 -8.73 -8.56
C ALA A 13 -25.31 -8.10 -7.98
N TYR A 14 -25.17 -7.30 -6.92
CA TYR A 14 -26.30 -6.71 -6.19
C TYR A 14 -27.10 -5.67 -7.01
N ASN A 15 -26.57 -5.23 -8.14
CA ASN A 15 -27.25 -4.46 -9.19
C ASN A 15 -26.54 -4.77 -10.52
N GLY A 16 -27.23 -4.74 -11.67
CA GLY A 16 -26.70 -5.22 -12.96
C GLY A 16 -25.35 -4.63 -13.39
N SER A 17 -25.03 -3.41 -12.98
CA SER A 17 -23.74 -2.76 -13.26
C SER A 17 -22.71 -2.84 -12.12
N TYR A 18 -23.09 -3.35 -10.94
CA TYR A 18 -22.20 -3.36 -9.78
C TYR A 18 -21.21 -4.51 -9.90
N PRO A 19 -19.90 -4.25 -9.66
CA PRO A 19 -18.90 -5.29 -9.74
C PRO A 19 -19.14 -6.35 -8.67
N ARG A 20 -18.87 -7.60 -9.03
CA ARG A 20 -18.71 -8.68 -8.04
C ARG A 20 -17.36 -8.51 -7.34
N GLY A 21 -17.26 -8.99 -6.12
CA GLY A 21 -15.96 -9.22 -5.48
C GLY A 21 -15.13 -10.24 -6.27
N TYR A 22 -13.90 -10.47 -5.81
CA TYR A 22 -13.01 -11.46 -6.42
C TYR A 22 -13.67 -12.84 -6.50
N THR A 23 -13.62 -13.48 -7.67
CA THR A 23 -14.29 -14.78 -7.92
C THR A 23 -13.31 -15.94 -8.00
N THR A 24 -12.01 -15.67 -8.06
CA THR A 24 -10.95 -16.69 -8.10
C THR A 24 -10.19 -16.72 -6.78
N TYR A 25 -9.31 -17.71 -6.59
CA TYR A 25 -8.38 -17.70 -5.45
C TYR A 25 -7.12 -16.93 -5.85
N GLY A 26 -6.47 -16.30 -4.86
CA GLY A 26 -5.28 -15.50 -5.08
C GLY A 26 -4.93 -14.72 -3.81
N VAL A 27 -3.77 -14.07 -3.79
CA VAL A 27 -3.28 -13.32 -2.64
C VAL A 27 -3.39 -11.82 -2.93
N ARG A 28 -3.98 -11.07 -1.99
CA ARG A 28 -3.91 -9.60 -1.97
C ARG A 28 -2.66 -9.19 -1.20
N LEU A 29 -1.84 -8.35 -1.80
CA LEU A 29 -0.69 -7.75 -1.13
C LEU A 29 -1.06 -6.34 -0.69
N TYR A 30 -0.96 -6.05 0.61
CA TYR A 30 -1.17 -4.72 1.15
C TYR A 30 0.17 -4.15 1.65
N HIS A 31 0.47 -2.93 1.24
CA HIS A 31 1.56 -2.14 1.81
C HIS A 31 1.00 -1.24 2.91
N VAL A 32 1.75 -1.12 4.02
CA VAL A 32 1.49 -0.17 5.08
C VAL A 32 2.58 0.89 5.05
N ASP A 33 2.25 2.09 4.60
CA ASP A 33 3.16 3.23 4.53
C ASP A 33 3.07 4.06 5.81
N ALA A 34 3.65 3.53 6.89
CA ALA A 34 3.71 4.16 8.20
C ALA A 34 4.90 5.12 8.36
N ARG A 35 5.35 5.77 7.27
CA ARG A 35 6.44 6.75 7.34
C ARG A 35 6.12 7.85 8.35
N ILE A 36 7.13 8.21 9.14
CA ILE A 36 7.02 9.28 10.13
C ILE A 36 7.19 10.61 9.40
N GLY A 37 6.30 11.56 9.67
CA GLY A 37 6.39 12.95 9.26
C GLY A 37 6.79 13.85 10.42
N LYS A 38 7.54 14.91 10.11
CA LYS A 38 7.74 16.06 10.98
C LYS A 38 6.66 17.10 10.68
N PHE A 39 6.01 17.60 11.72
CA PHE A 39 5.01 18.65 11.63
C PHE A 39 5.48 19.83 12.45
N THR A 40 5.37 21.04 11.89
CA THR A 40 5.87 22.26 12.52
C THR A 40 4.73 23.26 12.69
N TYR A 41 4.68 23.93 13.84
CA TYR A 41 3.76 25.03 14.07
C TYR A 41 4.40 26.36 13.69
N SER A 42 3.72 27.13 12.84
CA SER A 42 4.09 28.51 12.51
C SER A 42 2.87 29.42 12.61
N TYR A 43 2.94 30.49 13.39
CA TYR A 43 1.89 31.51 13.40
C TYR A 43 1.97 32.38 12.13
N PRO A 44 0.86 32.73 11.47
CA PRO A 44 -0.54 32.38 11.77
C PRO A 44 -1.04 31.08 11.09
N VAL A 45 -0.17 30.37 10.36
CA VAL A 45 -0.50 29.18 9.53
C VAL A 45 -1.05 28.00 10.34
N GLY A 46 -0.56 27.80 11.56
CA GLY A 46 -0.86 26.61 12.36
C GLY A 46 0.13 25.47 12.13
N TRP A 47 -0.31 24.24 12.36
CA TRP A 47 0.48 23.03 12.12
C TRP A 47 0.49 22.67 10.64
N TYR A 48 1.68 22.40 10.09
CA TYR A 48 1.83 21.95 8.70
C TYR A 48 2.89 20.85 8.61
N PHE A 49 2.79 20.04 7.56
CA PHE A 49 3.77 19.01 7.25
C PHE A 49 5.08 19.64 6.77
N ASN A 50 6.17 19.39 7.48
CA ASN A 50 7.50 19.93 7.21
C ASN A 50 8.40 18.95 6.44
N GLY A 51 7.96 17.69 6.27
CA GLY A 51 8.67 16.65 5.52
C GLY A 51 8.71 15.32 6.25
N TYR A 52 9.12 14.27 5.54
CA TYR A 52 9.35 12.95 6.14
C TYR A 52 10.55 13.00 7.08
N PHE A 53 10.42 12.33 8.21
CA PHE A 53 11.42 12.30 9.25
C PHE A 53 12.12 10.95 9.30
N GLU A 54 13.43 10.97 9.07
CA GLU A 54 14.32 9.85 9.32
C GLU A 54 15.17 10.17 10.56
N PRO A 55 14.98 9.45 11.67
CA PRO A 55 15.66 9.78 12.91
C PRO A 55 17.15 9.43 12.83
N THR A 56 18.00 10.43 12.63
CA THR A 56 19.43 10.34 13.01
C THR A 56 19.67 10.86 14.43
N SER A 57 18.76 11.73 14.91
CA SER A 57 18.67 12.26 16.26
C SER A 57 17.24 12.77 16.50
N LEU A 58 16.69 12.57 17.69
CA LEU A 58 15.36 13.06 18.05
C LEU A 58 15.46 14.47 18.65
N ASP A 59 15.08 15.50 17.88
CA ASP A 59 14.92 16.86 18.40
C ASP A 59 13.46 17.06 18.84
N LEU A 60 13.24 16.91 20.15
CA LEU A 60 11.94 17.13 20.81
C LEU A 60 11.72 18.59 21.22
N SER A 61 12.62 19.51 20.85
CA SER A 61 12.51 20.90 21.23
C SER A 61 11.77 21.75 20.18
N GLY A 62 11.19 22.87 20.65
CA GLY A 62 10.51 23.85 19.80
C GLY A 62 9.09 23.46 19.37
N ASN A 63 8.69 23.98 18.21
CA ASN A 63 7.32 23.91 17.68
C ASN A 63 7.12 22.70 16.76
N ASN A 64 7.63 21.53 17.13
CA ASN A 64 7.59 20.34 16.27
C ASN A 64 6.87 19.17 16.96
N TYR A 65 6.14 18.37 16.19
CA TYR A 65 5.78 17.01 16.59
C TYR A 65 6.06 16.02 15.45
N TYR A 66 6.12 14.74 15.80
CA TYR A 66 6.35 13.65 14.86
C TYR A 66 5.20 12.66 14.95
N GLY A 67 4.71 12.22 13.80
CA GLY A 67 3.57 11.31 13.72
C GLY A 67 3.53 10.55 12.40
N ILE A 68 2.61 9.60 12.27
CA ILE A 68 2.40 8.91 11.00
C ILE A 68 1.95 9.95 9.96
N ALA A 69 2.66 10.01 8.84
CA ALA A 69 2.40 11.00 7.80
C ALA A 69 1.12 10.71 7.01
N HIS A 70 0.77 9.44 6.81
CA HIS A 70 -0.33 9.08 5.91
C HIS A 70 -1.60 8.63 6.64
N SER A 71 -2.71 8.82 5.95
CA SER A 71 -4.03 8.34 6.36
C SER A 71 -4.73 7.66 5.18
N ASN A 72 -5.68 6.75 5.47
CA ASN A 72 -6.61 6.25 4.46
C ASN A 72 -7.77 7.22 4.19
N THR A 73 -7.86 8.31 4.94
CA THR A 73 -8.68 9.48 4.59
C THR A 73 -7.77 10.52 3.94
N PRO A 74 -7.88 10.78 2.62
CA PRO A 74 -6.94 11.61 1.89
C PRO A 74 -6.70 12.99 2.51
N SER A 75 -7.76 13.69 2.93
CA SER A 75 -7.68 15.02 3.56
C SER A 75 -7.02 15.05 4.95
N TYR A 76 -6.74 13.89 5.55
CA TYR A 76 -5.96 13.76 6.79
C TYR A 76 -4.55 13.22 6.54
N SER A 77 -4.20 12.92 5.30
CA SER A 77 -2.83 12.56 4.92
C SER A 77 -2.00 13.82 4.79
N ALA A 78 -0.78 13.80 5.32
CA ALA A 78 0.19 14.89 5.14
C ALA A 78 0.62 15.04 3.67
N ASP A 79 0.50 13.96 2.90
CA ASP A 79 0.67 13.90 1.46
C ASP A 79 -0.53 13.17 0.85
N GLU A 80 -1.38 13.91 0.14
CA GLU A 80 -2.65 13.41 -0.40
C GLU A 80 -2.48 12.41 -1.56
N GLU A 81 -1.27 12.19 -2.06
CA GLU A 81 -0.99 11.17 -3.09
C GLU A 81 -0.71 9.78 -2.48
N TYR A 82 -0.47 9.69 -1.17
CA TYR A 82 -0.10 8.44 -0.51
C TYR A 82 -1.09 8.06 0.59
N ARG A 83 -1.20 6.76 0.88
CA ARG A 83 -2.16 6.19 1.83
C ARG A 83 -1.43 5.37 2.88
N LEU A 84 -1.96 5.38 4.11
CA LEU A 84 -1.41 4.53 5.18
C LEU A 84 -1.47 3.05 4.80
N ILE A 85 -2.59 2.58 4.25
CA ILE A 85 -2.74 1.21 3.75
C ILE A 85 -3.12 1.26 2.27
N HIS A 86 -2.40 0.55 1.43
CA HIS A 86 -2.68 0.49 0.00
C HIS A 86 -2.50 -0.94 -0.53
N MET A 87 -3.43 -1.42 -1.35
CA MET A 87 -3.30 -2.70 -2.03
C MET A 87 -2.41 -2.58 -3.27
N ILE A 88 -1.36 -3.39 -3.34
CA ILE A 88 -0.55 -3.57 -4.54
C ILE A 88 -1.32 -4.47 -5.51
N GLN A 89 -1.65 -3.94 -6.69
CA GLN A 89 -2.31 -4.71 -7.74
C GLN A 89 -1.29 -5.62 -8.43
N ALA A 90 -1.58 -6.92 -8.53
CA ALA A 90 -0.67 -7.88 -9.15
C ALA A 90 -0.29 -7.53 -10.60
N GLY A 91 -1.18 -6.86 -11.34
CA GLY A 91 -0.91 -6.36 -12.69
C GLY A 91 0.13 -5.24 -12.79
N GLY A 92 0.61 -4.68 -11.68
CA GLY A 92 1.65 -3.65 -11.67
C GLY A 92 1.13 -2.24 -11.97
N THR A 93 -0.18 -2.01 -11.92
CA THR A 93 -0.83 -0.71 -12.13
C THR A 93 -1.42 -0.18 -10.83
N ASN A 94 -1.45 1.13 -10.61
CA ASN A 94 -2.08 1.73 -9.43
C ASN A 94 -3.38 2.48 -9.78
N THR A 95 -4.40 1.74 -10.17
CA THR A 95 -5.71 2.29 -10.53
C THR A 95 -6.64 2.48 -9.32
N PHE A 96 -6.30 1.88 -8.17
CA PHE A 96 -7.07 2.04 -6.94
C PHE A 96 -6.91 3.42 -6.30
N ASP A 97 -5.79 4.10 -6.53
CA ASP A 97 -5.61 5.47 -6.06
C ASP A 97 -6.60 6.47 -6.71
N THR A 98 -7.10 6.14 -7.90
CA THR A 98 -8.15 6.91 -8.59
C THR A 98 -9.55 6.30 -8.45
N GLY A 99 -9.74 5.34 -7.52
CA GLY A 99 -11.05 4.76 -7.19
C GLY A 99 -11.56 3.67 -8.13
N SER A 100 -10.68 3.01 -8.90
CA SER A 100 -11.10 1.90 -9.77
C SER A 100 -11.53 0.66 -9.00
N ASN A 101 -12.39 -0.15 -9.61
CA ASN A 101 -12.85 -1.42 -9.04
C ASN A 101 -11.77 -2.51 -9.10
N GLY A 102 -11.66 -3.31 -8.04
CA GLY A 102 -10.80 -4.50 -8.04
C GLY A 102 -11.35 -5.65 -8.86
N SER A 103 -10.45 -6.44 -9.45
CA SER A 103 -10.74 -7.59 -10.29
C SER A 103 -9.78 -8.75 -9.99
N ASN A 104 -10.07 -9.95 -10.49
CA ASN A 104 -9.18 -11.11 -10.31
C ASN A 104 -7.75 -10.87 -10.84
N ALA A 105 -7.55 -9.93 -11.77
CA ALA A 105 -6.22 -9.57 -12.29
C ALA A 105 -5.33 -8.88 -11.24
N ASP A 106 -5.92 -8.37 -10.15
CA ASP A 106 -5.21 -7.69 -9.08
C ASP A 106 -4.68 -8.66 -8.00
N LEU A 107 -5.01 -9.95 -8.12
CA LEU A 107 -4.59 -10.99 -7.19
C LEU A 107 -3.28 -11.65 -7.64
N PHE A 108 -2.35 -11.82 -6.72
CA PHE A 108 -1.14 -12.59 -6.96
C PHE A 108 -1.44 -14.09 -6.94
N THR A 109 -0.92 -14.81 -7.93
CA THR A 109 -1.13 -16.24 -8.16
C THR A 109 0.19 -17.00 -8.25
N THR A 110 0.12 -18.33 -8.31
CA THR A 110 1.29 -19.21 -8.41
C THR A 110 2.26 -18.75 -9.50
N GLY A 111 3.54 -18.63 -9.15
CA GLY A 111 4.62 -18.25 -10.06
C GLY A 111 4.81 -16.74 -10.23
N GLN A 112 3.86 -15.92 -9.79
CA GLN A 112 4.03 -14.47 -9.83
C GLN A 112 5.01 -13.98 -8.75
N THR A 113 5.56 -12.80 -9.01
CA THR A 113 6.56 -12.17 -8.15
C THR A 113 6.25 -10.68 -8.01
N PHE A 114 6.35 -10.17 -6.80
CA PHE A 114 6.48 -8.75 -6.53
C PHE A 114 7.96 -8.41 -6.32
N SER A 115 8.45 -7.34 -6.92
CA SER A 115 9.76 -6.76 -6.59
C SER A 115 9.70 -5.25 -6.63
N MET A 116 10.51 -4.61 -5.81
CA MET A 116 10.62 -3.15 -5.79
C MET A 116 11.06 -2.59 -7.15
N SER A 117 11.94 -3.28 -7.89
CA SER A 117 12.36 -2.85 -9.22
C SER A 117 11.22 -2.77 -10.24
N THR A 118 10.22 -3.64 -10.11
CA THR A 118 9.10 -3.74 -11.05
C THR A 118 7.92 -2.87 -10.62
N TYR A 119 7.62 -2.82 -9.31
CA TYR A 119 6.43 -2.15 -8.78
C TYR A 119 6.74 -0.77 -8.15
N GLY A 120 8.00 -0.47 -7.86
CA GLY A 120 8.45 0.71 -7.13
C GLY A 120 7.81 2.01 -7.62
N SER A 121 7.96 2.27 -8.93
CA SER A 121 7.51 3.51 -9.58
C SER A 121 6.00 3.75 -9.59
N GLN A 122 5.21 2.71 -9.34
CA GLN A 122 3.75 2.79 -9.40
C GLN A 122 3.12 2.96 -8.01
N PHE A 123 3.79 2.45 -6.97
CA PHE A 123 3.17 2.28 -5.66
C PHE A 123 3.89 3.00 -4.51
N PHE A 124 5.13 3.46 -4.70
CA PHE A 124 5.96 3.98 -3.62
C PHE A 124 6.55 5.35 -3.96
N LYS A 125 6.48 6.29 -3.01
CA LYS A 125 6.95 7.67 -3.21
C LYS A 125 8.39 7.76 -3.72
N ASN A 126 9.27 6.93 -3.14
CA ASN A 126 10.69 6.95 -3.44
C ASN A 126 11.11 5.82 -4.38
N ASN A 127 10.16 5.29 -5.15
CA ASN A 127 10.37 4.18 -6.08
C ASN A 127 10.99 2.95 -5.38
N THR A 128 12.30 2.77 -5.53
CA THR A 128 13.09 1.64 -5.01
C THR A 128 13.95 2.02 -3.80
N LEU A 129 13.77 3.22 -3.24
CA LEU A 129 14.63 3.78 -2.19
C LEU A 129 13.86 4.03 -0.89
N LEU A 130 14.56 3.91 0.23
CA LEU A 130 14.14 4.45 1.52
C LEU A 130 14.27 5.98 1.50
N ASN A 131 13.69 6.68 2.49
CA ASN A 131 13.80 8.15 2.56
C ASN A 131 15.26 8.62 2.73
N ASN A 132 16.15 7.79 3.29
CA ASN A 132 17.58 8.08 3.41
C ASN A 132 18.38 7.79 2.12
N GLY A 133 17.71 7.40 1.02
CA GLY A 133 18.34 7.10 -0.26
C GLY A 133 18.92 5.69 -0.38
N ASN A 134 18.93 4.88 0.68
CA ASN A 134 19.36 3.49 0.59
C ASN A 134 18.33 2.64 -0.19
N PRO A 135 18.75 1.57 -0.87
CA PRO A 135 17.83 0.68 -1.55
C PRO A 135 16.81 0.04 -0.59
N LEU A 136 15.53 0.09 -0.95
CA LEU A 136 14.49 -0.77 -0.39
C LEU A 136 14.41 -2.01 -1.28
N GLY A 137 15.06 -3.09 -0.87
CA GLY A 137 15.25 -4.28 -1.68
C GLY A 137 14.63 -5.52 -1.08
N TYR A 138 13.46 -5.92 -1.57
CA TYR A 138 12.95 -7.26 -1.34
C TYR A 138 12.11 -7.73 -2.53
N THR A 139 12.02 -9.05 -2.64
CA THR A 139 11.21 -9.74 -3.63
C THR A 139 10.29 -10.72 -2.91
N ILE A 140 9.01 -10.74 -3.28
CA ILE A 140 8.03 -11.70 -2.78
C ILE A 140 7.67 -12.64 -3.92
N GLN A 141 7.92 -13.92 -3.73
CA GLN A 141 7.54 -14.98 -4.67
C GLN A 141 6.30 -15.70 -4.15
N PHE A 142 5.27 -15.79 -4.99
CA PHE A 142 4.06 -16.56 -4.72
C PHE A 142 4.26 -17.98 -5.26
N VAL A 143 4.97 -18.80 -4.49
CA VAL A 143 5.49 -20.11 -4.94
C VAL A 143 4.37 -21.08 -5.30
N ASN A 144 3.34 -21.17 -4.47
CA ASN A 144 2.15 -21.96 -4.75
C ASN A 144 0.95 -21.29 -4.09
N VAL A 145 -0.11 -21.02 -4.85
CA VAL A 145 -1.35 -20.43 -4.36
C VAL A 145 -2.51 -21.32 -4.82
N SER A 146 -3.31 -21.76 -3.86
CA SER A 146 -4.47 -22.61 -4.07
C SER A 146 -5.69 -22.03 -3.37
N ALA A 147 -6.83 -22.71 -3.47
CA ALA A 147 -8.05 -22.31 -2.79
C ALA A 147 -7.95 -22.37 -1.25
N THR A 148 -7.02 -23.16 -0.68
CA THR A 148 -6.96 -23.43 0.77
C THR A 148 -5.61 -23.09 1.40
N SER A 149 -4.59 -22.79 0.60
CA SER A 149 -3.24 -22.49 1.10
C SER A 149 -2.45 -21.64 0.13
N ALA A 150 -1.49 -20.88 0.66
CA ALA A 150 -0.48 -20.17 -0.10
C ALA A 150 0.90 -20.41 0.52
N THR A 151 1.89 -20.72 -0.31
CA THR A 151 3.32 -20.73 0.02
C THR A 151 3.95 -19.49 -0.57
N ILE A 152 4.45 -18.61 0.29
CA ILE A 152 5.05 -17.33 -0.09
C ILE A 152 6.49 -17.32 0.41
N ARG A 153 7.42 -16.90 -0.44
CA ARG A 153 8.84 -16.74 -0.09
C ARG A 153 9.21 -15.28 -0.20
N ILE A 154 9.84 -14.74 0.85
CA ILE A 154 10.40 -13.39 0.84
C ILE A 154 11.92 -13.53 0.71
N LEU A 155 12.47 -12.83 -0.26
CA LEU A 155 13.90 -12.75 -0.53
C LEU A 155 14.33 -11.30 -0.24
N VAL A 156 15.24 -11.14 0.71
CA VAL A 156 15.89 -9.85 0.98
C VAL A 156 17.15 -9.73 0.12
N ALA A 157 17.39 -8.53 -0.39
CA ALA A 157 18.60 -8.19 -1.13
C ALA A 157 19.76 -7.86 -0.17
#